data_AF-A0A917D9L9-F1
#
_entry.id   AF-A0A917D9L9-F1
#
_cell.length_a   1.000
_cell.length_b   1.000
_cell.length_c   1.000
_cell.angle_alpha   90.00
_cell.angle_beta   90.00
_cell.angle_gamma   90.00
#
_symmetry.space_group_name_H-M   'P 1'
#
loop_
_entity.id
_entity.type
_entity.pdbx_description
1 polymer ?
#
loop_
_entity_poly.entity_id
_entity_poly.type
_entity_poly.pdbx_seq_one_letter_code
_entity_poly.pdbx_strand_id
1 'polypeptide(L)'
;MALHVEDPQVGALADRLAAIKGVSTTEAVRQALQKELDSIQAPDEMSRRVREALEVVRALHAKHPPTGQVADKAWIDSLYEDD
;
A
#
# COMPACT_ATOMS: atom_id res chain seq x y z
N MET A 1 -15.70 -18.87 21.59
CA MET A 1 -14.86 -20.06 21.30
C MET A 1 -13.44 -19.57 21.05
N ALA A 2 -12.44 -20.15 21.71
CA ALA A 2 -11.04 -19.80 21.52
C ALA A 2 -10.51 -20.45 20.24
N LEU A 3 -9.81 -19.69 19.40
CA LEU A 3 -9.06 -20.21 18.27
C LEU A 3 -7.86 -20.99 18.84
N HIS A 4 -7.93 -22.31 18.85
CA HIS A 4 -6.79 -23.15 19.21
C HIS A 4 -5.95 -23.35 17.96
N VAL A 5 -4.95 -22.47 17.77
CA VAL A 5 -3.97 -22.63 16.72
C VAL A 5 -2.81 -23.43 17.29
N GLU A 6 -2.69 -24.70 16.89
CA GLU A 6 -1.61 -25.61 17.33
C GLU A 6 -0.24 -25.29 16.69
N ASP A 7 -0.16 -24.23 15.87
CA ASP A 7 1.08 -23.79 15.23
C ASP A 7 1.81 -22.73 16.09
N PRO A 8 3.01 -23.03 16.62
CA PRO A 8 3.82 -22.09 17.40
C PRO A 8 4.17 -20.81 16.64
N GLN A 9 4.28 -20.87 15.31
CA GLN A 9 4.60 -19.71 14.48
C GLN A 9 3.44 -18.71 14.44
N VAL A 10 2.20 -19.20 14.42
CA VAL A 10 1.02 -18.33 14.43
C VAL A 10 0.85 -17.65 15.78
N GLY A 11 1.15 -18.36 16.89
CA GLY A 11 1.19 -17.76 18.22
C GLY A 11 2.19 -16.60 18.30
N ALA A 12 3.42 -16.81 17.82
CA ALA A 12 4.46 -15.76 17.80
C ALA A 12 4.06 -14.55 16.94
N LEU A 13 3.43 -14.77 15.79
CA LEU A 13 2.94 -13.69 14.93
C LEU A 13 1.79 -12.92 15.60
N ALA A 14 0.88 -13.63 16.26
CA ALA A 14 -0.24 -13.03 16.98
C ALA A 14 0.24 -12.18 18.17
N ASP A 15 1.19 -12.68 18.95
CA ASP A 15 1.78 -11.93 20.08
C ASP A 15 2.55 -10.70 19.60
N ARG A 16 3.31 -10.82 18.51
CA ARG A 16 4.00 -9.68 17.91
C ARG A 16 3.00 -8.62 17.41
N LEU A 17 1.92 -9.05 16.77
CA LEU A 17 0.89 -8.14 16.28
C LEU A 17 0.14 -7.45 17.44
N ALA A 18 -0.15 -8.19 18.50
CA ALA A 18 -0.73 -7.68 19.74
C ALA A 18 0.16 -6.62 20.39
N ALA A 19 1.47 -6.89 20.50
CA ALA A 19 2.44 -5.95 21.06
C ALA A 19 2.52 -4.65 20.24
N ILE A 20 2.51 -4.74 18.90
CA ILE A 20 2.55 -3.56 18.02
C ILE A 20 1.25 -2.74 18.15
N LYS A 21 0.10 -3.41 18.24
CA LYS A 21 -1.22 -2.76 18.29
C LYS A 21 -1.67 -2.35 19.70
N GLY A 22 -1.00 -2.83 20.75
CA GLY A 22 -1.40 -2.61 22.14
C GLY A 22 -2.75 -3.26 22.50
N VAL A 23 -3.11 -4.36 21.84
CA VAL A 23 -4.39 -5.09 22.06
C VAL A 23 -4.11 -6.53 22.46
N SER A 24 -5.13 -7.27 22.91
CA SER A 24 -4.97 -8.69 23.24
C SER A 24 -4.65 -9.53 22.00
N THR A 25 -3.95 -10.64 22.17
CA THR A 25 -3.61 -11.60 21.11
C THR A 25 -4.84 -12.02 20.30
N THR A 26 -5.97 -12.27 20.97
CA THR A 26 -7.23 -12.61 20.31
C THR A 26 -7.79 -11.47 19.46
N GLU A 27 -7.74 -10.23 19.95
CA GLU A 27 -8.23 -9.06 19.21
C GLU A 27 -7.28 -8.69 18.06
N ALA A 28 -5.98 -8.85 18.23
CA ALA A 28 -4.99 -8.68 17.17
C ALA A 28 -5.26 -9.64 16.00
N VAL A 29 -5.49 -10.92 16.31
CA VAL A 29 -5.82 -11.96 15.32
C VAL A 29 -7.16 -11.68 14.65
N ARG A 30 -8.21 -11.33 15.42
CA ARG A 30 -9.51 -10.96 14.87
C ARG A 30 -9.38 -9.84 13.85
N GLN A 31 -8.68 -8.76 14.19
CA GLN A 31 -8.50 -7.62 13.30
C GLN A 31 -7.65 -7.96 12.06
N ALA A 32 -6.63 -8.81 12.20
CA ALA A 32 -5.82 -9.25 11.06
C ALA A 32 -6.65 -10.06 10.08
N LEU A 33 -7.43 -11.02 10.57
CA LEU A 33 -8.32 -11.84 9.74
C LEU A 33 -9.39 -10.98 9.07
N GLN A 34 -10.00 -10.05 9.80
CA GLN A 34 -10.98 -9.14 9.22
C GLN A 34 -10.35 -8.29 8.11
N LYS A 35 -9.16 -7.73 8.33
CA LYS A 35 -8.46 -6.94 7.31
C LYS A 35 -8.16 -7.75 6.04
N GLU A 36 -7.74 -9.00 6.19
CA GLU A 36 -7.45 -9.87 5.04
C GLU A 36 -8.74 -10.21 4.28
N LEU A 37 -9.82 -10.53 4.99
CA LEU A 37 -11.14 -10.75 4.39
C LEU A 37 -11.65 -9.50 3.67
N ASP A 38 -11.53 -8.33 4.29
CA ASP A 38 -11.90 -7.05 3.68
C ASP A 38 -11.06 -6.79 2.42
N SER A 39 -9.75 -7.09 2.46
CA SER A 39 -8.86 -6.95 1.30
C SER A 39 -9.21 -7.89 0.15
N ILE A 40 -9.72 -9.09 0.44
CA ILE A 40 -10.11 -10.09 -0.57
C ILE A 40 -11.51 -9.77 -1.13
N GLN A 41 -12.45 -9.36 -0.27
CA GLN A 41 -13.84 -9.15 -0.63
C GLN A 41 -14.12 -7.76 -1.21
N ALA A 42 -13.38 -6.75 -0.76
CA ALA A 42 -13.41 -5.41 -1.30
C ALA A 42 -12.04 -5.13 -1.92
N PRO A 43 -11.87 -5.19 -3.26
CA PRO A 43 -10.71 -4.60 -3.89
C PRO A 43 -10.71 -3.12 -3.48
N ASP A 44 -9.85 -2.81 -2.52
CA ASP A 44 -9.80 -1.56 -1.78
C ASP A 44 -10.19 -0.38 -2.69
N GLU A 45 -11.28 0.29 -2.33
CA GLU A 45 -11.87 1.31 -3.19
C GLU A 45 -10.86 2.45 -3.47
N MET A 46 -9.93 2.66 -2.53
CA MET A 46 -8.76 3.52 -2.71
C MET A 46 -7.85 2.97 -3.82
N SER A 47 -7.46 1.70 -3.74
CA SER A 47 -6.70 1.02 -4.78
C SER A 47 -7.39 1.02 -6.15
N ARG A 48 -8.73 0.94 -6.21
CA ARG A 48 -9.50 1.10 -7.46
C ARG A 48 -9.37 2.52 -8.02
N ARG A 49 -9.59 3.55 -7.21
CA ARG A 49 -9.47 4.97 -7.64
C ARG A 49 -8.05 5.30 -8.11
N VAL A 50 -7.03 4.79 -7.42
CA VAL A 50 -5.62 4.96 -7.82
C VAL A 50 -5.36 4.31 -9.17
N ARG A 51 -5.86 3.09 -9.40
CA ARG A 51 -5.75 2.43 -10.71
C ARG A 51 -6.47 3.21 -11.81
N GLU A 52 -7.69 3.68 -11.56
CA GLU A 52 -8.45 4.51 -12.52
C GLU A 52 -7.70 5.79 -12.87
N ALA A 53 -7.15 6.51 -11.88
CA ALA A 53 -6.36 7.71 -12.10
C ALA A 53 -5.10 7.45 -12.94
N LEU A 54 -4.39 6.36 -12.65
CA LEU A 54 -3.21 5.95 -13.41
C LEU A 54 -3.54 5.63 -14.88
N GLU A 55 -4.66 4.96 -15.12
CA GLU A 55 -5.12 4.67 -16.49
C GLU A 55 -5.47 5.93 -17.27
N VAL A 56 -6.11 6.93 -16.62
CA VAL A 56 -6.38 8.24 -17.24
C VAL A 56 -5.07 8.93 -17.63
N VAL A 57 -4.07 8.96 -16.74
CA VAL A 57 -2.76 9.58 -17.02
C VAL A 57 -2.03 8.84 -18.15
N ARG A 58 -2.05 7.52 -18.14
CA ARG A 58 -1.45 6.70 -19.22
C ARG A 58 -2.11 6.95 -20.56
N ALA A 59 -3.44 7.01 -20.60
CA ALA A 59 -4.19 7.31 -21.82
C ALA A 59 -3.89 8.71 -22.35
N LEU A 60 -3.67 9.68 -21.46
CA LEU A 60 -3.28 11.04 -21.83
C LEU A 60 -1.84 11.05 -22.42
N HIS A 61 -0.89 10.41 -21.75
CA HIS A 61 0.49 10.29 -22.27
C HIS A 61 0.57 9.53 -23.59
N ALA A 62 -0.26 8.51 -23.81
CA ALA A 62 -0.28 7.78 -25.09
C ALA A 62 -0.79 8.64 -26.26
N LYS A 63 -1.66 9.62 -25.99
CA LYS A 63 -2.23 10.51 -27.02
C LYS A 63 -1.29 11.64 -27.43
N HIS A 64 -0.35 12.01 -26.57
CA HIS A 64 0.53 13.15 -26.80
C HIS A 64 1.99 12.67 -26.90
N PRO A 65 2.70 12.95 -28.00
CA PRO A 65 4.12 12.63 -28.07
C PRO A 65 4.87 13.35 -26.94
N PRO A 66 5.90 12.72 -26.35
CA PRO A 66 6.71 13.35 -25.32
C PRO A 66 7.45 14.53 -25.95
N THR A 67 6.95 15.73 -25.69
CA THR A 67 7.44 17.01 -26.24
C THR A 67 8.24 17.81 -25.23
N GLY A 68 8.32 17.35 -23.97
CA GLY A 68 9.13 17.96 -22.93
C GLY A 68 10.62 17.77 -23.16
N GLN A 69 11.43 18.73 -22.71
CA GLN A 69 12.87 18.56 -22.61
C GLN A 69 13.18 17.39 -21.66
N VAL A 70 14.26 16.66 -21.95
CA VAL A 70 14.75 15.62 -21.05
C VAL A 70 15.17 16.30 -19.75
N ALA A 71 14.49 15.97 -18.66
CA ALA A 71 14.86 16.42 -17.32
C ALA A 71 16.09 15.65 -16.85
N ASP A 72 17.22 15.91 -17.50
CA ASP A 72 18.51 15.35 -17.10
C ASP A 72 19.04 16.06 -15.85
N LYS A 73 20.08 15.49 -15.25
CA LYS A 73 20.67 16.04 -14.04
C LYS A 73 21.15 17.48 -14.22
N ALA A 74 21.73 17.80 -15.38
CA ALA A 74 22.22 19.15 -15.67
C ALA A 74 21.08 20.18 -15.73
N TRP A 75 19.94 19.79 -16.32
CA TRP A 75 18.72 20.61 -16.33
C TRP A 75 18.14 20.79 -14.93
N ILE A 76 18.06 19.71 -14.13
CA ILE A 76 17.56 19.79 -12.75
C ILE A 76 18.48 20.68 -11.89
N ASP A 77 19.80 20.51 -12.00
CA ASP A 77 20.78 21.31 -11.25
C ASP A 77 20.65 22.81 -11.63
N SER A 78 20.42 23.13 -12.90
CA SER A 78 20.18 24.52 -13.36
C SER A 78 18.91 25.19 -12.80
N LEU A 79 17.95 24.44 -12.25
CA LEU A 79 16.75 25.02 -11.63
C LEU A 79 17.00 25.57 -10.21
N TYR A 80 18.11 25.16 -9.59
CA TYR A 80 18.47 25.53 -8.22
C TYR A 80 19.78 26.30 -8.14
N GLU A 81 20.51 26.39 -9.24
CA GLU A 81 21.72 27.22 -9.40
C GLU A 81 21.35 28.60 -9.98
N ASP A 82 20.47 29.33 -9.29
CA ASP A 82 20.33 30.78 -9.45
C ASP A 82 21.03 31.46 -8.25
N ASP A 83 22.14 32.17 -8.53
CA ASP A 83 22.78 33.18 -7.67
C ASP A 83 22.39 34.58 -8.16
#